data_AF-F7XW53-F1
#
_entry.id   AF-F7XW53-F1
#
_cell.length_a   1.000
_cell.length_b   1.000
_cell.length_c   1.000
_cell.angle_alpha   90.00
_cell.angle_beta   90.00
_cell.angle_gamma   90.00
#
_symmetry.space_group_name_H-M   'P 1'
#
loop_
_entity.id
_entity.type
_entity.pdbx_description
1 polymer ?
#
loop_
_entity_poly.entity_id
_entity_poly.type
_entity_poly.pdbx_seq_one_letter_code
_entity_poly.pdbx_strand_id
1 'polypeptide(L)'
;MNIQLLANVIGHEKGKKILINAFQNNKLSHSYILSGPKGIGKYLLAVEFSKTLLNNKSRQASPDLMVIQSTTENKKHSSININEIQELESFLRFTSANNSYRIGIVDGVEYMNYSAANALLKILEEPGNKTIIF
;
A
#
# COMPACT_ATOMS: atom_id res chain seq x y z
N MET A 1 -11.19 -2.99 17.71
CA MET A 1 -10.89 -2.09 16.58
C MET A 1 -11.90 -2.34 15.47
N ASN A 2 -12.48 -1.30 14.89
CA ASN A 2 -13.75 -1.40 14.16
C ASN A 2 -13.54 -1.90 12.72
N ILE A 3 -13.82 -3.19 12.47
CA ILE A 3 -13.73 -3.88 11.15
C ILE A 3 -14.71 -3.27 10.13
N GLN A 4 -15.62 -2.39 10.56
CA GLN A 4 -16.61 -1.70 9.73
C GLN A 4 -16.04 -0.92 8.53
N LEU A 5 -14.76 -0.51 8.54
CA LEU A 5 -14.19 0.28 7.44
C LEU A 5 -14.07 -0.50 6.12
N LEU A 6 -13.85 -1.82 6.17
CA LEU A 6 -13.82 -2.66 4.97
C LEU A 6 -15.22 -2.97 4.41
N ALA A 7 -16.30 -2.59 5.09
CA ALA A 7 -17.67 -2.75 4.58
C ALA A 7 -17.89 -1.94 3.29
N ASN A 8 -17.13 -0.86 3.10
CA ASN A 8 -17.16 -0.03 1.89
C ASN A 8 -16.53 -0.73 0.66
N VAL A 9 -15.77 -1.81 0.87
CA VAL A 9 -15.20 -2.60 -0.22
C VAL A 9 -16.20 -3.68 -0.59
N ILE A 10 -16.81 -3.60 -1.76
CA ILE A 10 -17.71 -4.64 -2.25
C ILE A 10 -16.87 -5.82 -2.77
N GLY A 11 -17.21 -7.05 -2.38
CA GLY A 11 -16.47 -8.26 -2.78
C GLY A 11 -15.14 -8.46 -2.04
N HIS A 12 -14.17 -9.13 -2.68
CA HIS A 12 -12.84 -9.44 -2.12
C HIS A 12 -12.83 -10.28 -0.82
N GLU A 13 -13.86 -11.11 -0.59
CA GLU A 13 -14.03 -11.84 0.67
C GLU A 13 -12.77 -12.63 1.11
N LYS A 14 -12.09 -13.29 0.16
CA LYS A 14 -10.83 -14.00 0.44
C LYS A 14 -9.72 -13.03 0.86
N GLY A 15 -9.52 -11.93 0.12
CA GLY A 15 -8.48 -10.94 0.39
C GLY A 15 -8.71 -10.22 1.73
N LYS A 16 -9.94 -9.77 1.97
CA LYS A 16 -10.36 -9.20 3.26
C LYS A 16 -10.07 -10.15 4.41
N LYS A 17 -10.48 -11.42 4.29
CA LYS A 17 -10.28 -12.43 5.35
C LYS A 17 -8.79 -12.63 5.66
N ILE A 18 -7.93 -12.68 4.65
CA ILE A 18 -6.48 -12.81 4.85
C ILE A 18 -5.94 -11.61 5.65
N LEU A 19 -6.24 -10.38 5.21
CA LEU A 19 -5.75 -9.15 5.83
C LEU A 19 -6.28 -8.97 7.26
N ILE A 20 -7.59 -9.19 7.47
CA ILE A 20 -8.23 -9.09 8.79
C ILE A 20 -7.62 -10.13 9.74
N ASN A 21 -7.48 -11.38 9.31
CA ASN A 21 -6.91 -12.43 10.16
C ASN A 21 -5.45 -12.13 10.51
N ALA A 22 -4.65 -11.66 9.54
CA ALA A 22 -3.25 -11.29 9.78
C ALA A 22 -3.17 -10.14 10.80
N PHE A 23 -4.04 -9.14 10.69
CA PHE A 23 -4.11 -8.04 11.66
C PHE A 23 -4.51 -8.52 13.06
N GLN A 24 -5.61 -9.26 13.18
CA GLN A 24 -6.13 -9.73 14.48
C GLN A 24 -5.15 -10.62 15.24
N ASN A 25 -4.32 -11.37 14.52
CA ASN A 25 -3.35 -12.29 15.11
C ASN A 25 -1.95 -11.67 15.28
N ASN A 26 -1.78 -10.36 15.06
CA ASN A 26 -0.46 -9.69 15.08
C ASN A 26 0.57 -10.33 14.13
N LYS A 27 0.11 -10.81 12.97
CA LYS A 27 0.90 -11.50 11.93
C LYS A 27 0.88 -10.76 10.60
N LEU A 28 0.82 -9.43 10.63
CA LEU A 28 0.89 -8.65 9.40
C LEU A 28 2.27 -8.79 8.75
N SER A 29 2.27 -9.18 7.47
CA SER A 29 3.43 -9.05 6.60
C SER A 29 3.77 -7.58 6.35
N HIS A 30 5.05 -7.30 6.12
CA HIS A 30 5.52 -5.98 5.67
C HIS A 30 5.12 -5.68 4.22
N SER A 31 4.68 -6.70 3.46
CA SER A 31 4.25 -6.53 2.07
C SER A 31 3.11 -7.46 1.70
N TYR A 32 2.24 -6.98 0.82
CA TYR A 32 1.15 -7.72 0.19
C TYR A 32 1.05 -7.36 -1.28
N ILE A 33 0.75 -8.34 -2.14
CA ILE A 33 0.44 -8.11 -3.55
C ILE A 33 -1.03 -8.43 -3.77
N LEU A 34 -1.78 -7.46 -4.30
CA LEU A 34 -3.17 -7.64 -4.70
C LEU A 34 -3.24 -7.87 -6.21
N SER A 35 -3.60 -9.08 -6.63
CA SER A 35 -3.73 -9.46 -8.03
C SER A 35 -5.19 -9.71 -8.44
N GLY A 36 -5.49 -9.51 -9.72
CA GLY A 36 -6.83 -9.69 -10.28
C GLY A 36 -7.15 -8.70 -11.41
N PRO A 37 -8.33 -8.82 -12.05
CA PRO A 37 -8.71 -8.00 -13.20
C PRO A 37 -8.63 -6.49 -12.95
N LYS A 38 -8.43 -5.70 -14.01
CA LYS A 38 -8.49 -4.23 -13.91
C LYS A 38 -9.91 -3.80 -13.50
N GLY A 39 -10.00 -2.81 -12.60
CA GLY A 39 -11.28 -2.28 -12.13
C GLY A 39 -11.98 -3.09 -11.03
N ILE A 40 -11.44 -4.25 -10.62
CA ILE A 40 -12.08 -5.07 -9.56
C ILE A 40 -12.03 -4.42 -8.16
N GLY A 41 -11.28 -3.33 -7.96
CA GLY A 41 -11.19 -2.64 -6.67
C GLY A 41 -9.99 -3.01 -5.79
N LYS A 42 -8.88 -3.48 -6.38
CA LYS A 42 -7.64 -3.83 -5.65
C LYS A 42 -7.06 -2.65 -4.87
N TYR A 43 -6.88 -1.53 -5.56
CA TYR A 43 -6.44 -0.26 -4.96
C TYR A 43 -7.36 0.16 -3.81
N LEU A 44 -8.68 0.07 -4.01
CA LEU A 44 -9.66 0.41 -2.97
C LEU A 44 -9.51 -0.48 -1.73
N LEU A 45 -9.30 -1.79 -1.91
CA LEU A 45 -9.06 -2.71 -0.80
C LEU A 45 -7.81 -2.32 0.00
N ALA A 46 -6.68 -2.04 -0.68
CA ALA A 46 -5.46 -1.58 -0.01
C ALA A 46 -5.71 -0.28 0.78
N VAL A 47 -6.32 0.73 0.15
CA VAL A 47 -6.61 2.02 0.77
C VAL A 47 -7.52 1.91 2.00
N GLU A 48 -8.63 1.16 1.92
CA GLU A 48 -9.55 1.01 3.05
C GLU A 48 -8.93 0.19 4.19
N PHE A 49 -8.08 -0.79 3.87
CA PHE A 49 -7.33 -1.51 4.90
C PHE A 49 -6.30 -0.62 5.58
N SER A 50 -5.56 0.19 4.81
CA SER A 50 -4.61 1.17 5.36
C SER A 50 -5.27 2.16 6.31
N LYS A 51 -6.45 2.67 5.97
CA LYS A 51 -7.25 3.54 6.89
C LYS A 51 -7.59 2.84 8.19
N THR A 52 -7.95 1.57 8.11
CA THR A 52 -8.24 0.75 9.28
C THR A 52 -7.03 0.66 10.19
N LEU A 53 -5.84 0.40 9.64
CA LEU A 53 -4.59 0.30 10.40
C LEU A 53 -4.13 1.63 11.02
N LEU A 54 -4.37 2.74 10.32
CA LEU A 54 -4.00 4.08 10.76
C LEU A 54 -5.03 4.71 11.72
N ASN A 55 -6.12 3.99 12.03
CA ASN A 55 -7.27 4.48 12.78
C ASN A 55 -7.79 5.84 12.26
N ASN A 56 -7.66 6.07 10.94
CA ASN A 56 -7.93 7.35 10.30
C ASN A 56 -9.14 7.19 9.38
N LYS A 57 -10.17 8.01 9.60
CA LYS A 57 -11.42 7.97 8.82
C LYS A 57 -11.33 8.76 7.50
N SER A 58 -10.28 9.55 7.31
CA SER A 58 -10.15 10.43 6.13
C SER A 58 -9.54 9.68 4.93
N ARG A 59 -10.04 9.97 3.73
CA ARG A 59 -9.80 9.15 2.53
C ARG A 59 -8.37 9.19 1.99
N GLN A 60 -7.56 10.19 2.32
CA GLN A 60 -6.29 10.50 1.63
C GLN A 60 -5.27 11.36 2.42
N ALA A 61 -5.57 11.82 3.63
CA ALA A 61 -4.76 12.86 4.30
C ALA A 61 -3.99 12.36 5.54
N SER A 62 -3.54 11.10 5.53
CA SER A 62 -2.66 10.61 6.60
C SER A 62 -1.20 10.93 6.25
N PRO A 63 -0.42 11.56 7.14
CA PRO A 63 1.03 11.74 6.95
C PRO A 63 1.80 10.39 6.97
N ASP A 64 1.10 9.31 7.31
CA ASP A 64 1.63 7.95 7.39
C ASP A 64 1.14 7.04 6.24
N LEU A 65 0.50 7.62 5.21
CA LEU A 65 0.13 6.92 3.98
C LEU A 65 0.71 7.64 2.76
N MET A 66 1.50 6.93 1.96
CA MET A 66 1.99 7.39 0.66
C MET A 66 1.44 6.48 -0.45
N VAL A 67 0.94 7.09 -1.53
CA VAL A 67 0.44 6.36 -2.70
C VAL A 67 1.27 6.78 -3.92
N ILE A 68 1.90 5.80 -4.56
CA ILE A 68 2.51 5.92 -5.87
C ILE A 68 1.50 5.41 -6.89
N GLN A 69 1.17 6.24 -7.88
CA GLN A 69 0.31 5.86 -9.00
C GLN A 69 1.03 6.20 -10.29
N SER A 70 0.89 5.35 -11.29
CA SER A 70 1.43 5.64 -12.62
C SER A 70 0.80 6.94 -13.15
N THR A 71 1.60 7.99 -13.33
CA THR A 71 1.12 9.28 -13.84
C THR A 71 0.67 9.12 -15.30
N THR A 72 -0.58 9.51 -15.60
CA THR A 72 -1.13 9.48 -16.96
C THR A 72 -0.92 10.80 -17.71
N GLU A 73 -0.20 11.76 -17.14
CA GLU A 73 -0.10 13.12 -17.67
C GLU A 73 0.53 13.18 -19.07
N ASN A 74 1.32 12.17 -19.47
CA ASN A 74 1.85 12.05 -20.82
C ASN A 74 1.32 10.79 -21.51
N LYS A 75 0.43 11.01 -22.49
CA LYS A 75 -0.41 10.07 -23.26
C LYS A 75 0.26 8.87 -23.98
N LYS A 76 1.39 8.31 -23.55
CA LYS A 76 1.94 7.10 -24.21
C LYS A 76 2.37 5.94 -23.33
N HIS A 77 2.86 6.13 -22.11
CA HIS A 77 3.09 5.03 -21.17
C HIS A 77 3.00 5.56 -19.75
N SER A 78 2.01 5.11 -18.97
CA SER A 78 2.07 5.30 -17.53
C SER A 78 3.27 4.49 -17.03
N SER A 79 4.28 5.14 -16.45
CA SER A 79 5.51 4.49 -15.98
C SER A 79 5.79 4.89 -14.54
N ILE A 80 6.19 3.93 -13.71
CA ILE A 80 6.70 4.19 -12.36
C ILE A 80 8.23 4.15 -12.41
N ASN A 81 8.84 5.27 -12.03
CA ASN A 81 10.27 5.50 -12.12
C ASN A 81 10.97 5.22 -10.79
N ILE A 82 12.29 5.02 -10.86
CA ILE A 82 13.12 4.75 -9.67
C ILE A 82 12.99 5.85 -8.62
N ASN A 83 12.89 7.11 -9.03
CA ASN A 83 12.79 8.26 -8.12
C ASN A 83 11.53 8.17 -7.23
N GLU A 84 10.39 7.75 -7.79
CA GLU A 84 9.13 7.57 -7.03
C GLU A 84 9.26 6.46 -5.98
N ILE A 85 10.00 5.39 -6.31
CA ILE A 85 10.26 4.28 -5.38
C ILE A 85 11.30 4.66 -4.32
N GLN A 86 12.29 5.48 -4.65
CA GLN A 86 13.25 6.02 -3.67
C GLN A 86 12.60 7.02 -2.72
N GLU A 87 11.65 7.81 -3.21
CA GLU A 87 10.82 8.66 -2.36
C GLU A 87 9.99 7.82 -1.40
N LEU A 88 9.38 6.73 -1.90
CA LEU A 88 8.67 5.76 -1.07
C LEU A 88 9.59 5.09 -0.03
N GLU A 89 10.80 4.67 -0.40
CA GLU A 89 11.78 4.12 0.53
C GLU A 89 12.11 5.11 1.64
N SER A 90 12.42 6.35 1.26
CA SER A 90 12.74 7.44 2.20
C SER A 90 11.58 7.70 3.14
N PHE A 91 10.36 7.75 2.60
CA PHE A 91 9.14 7.84 3.38
C PHE A 91 9.06 6.69 4.39
N LEU A 92 9.10 5.42 3.97
CA LEU A 92 8.90 4.27 4.85
C LEU A 92 9.94 4.15 5.98
N ARG A 93 11.12 4.76 5.86
CA ARG A 93 12.17 4.74 6.89
C ARG A 93 11.87 5.58 8.14
N PHE A 94 11.04 6.62 8.03
CA PHE A 94 10.73 7.43 9.21
C PHE A 94 9.69 6.75 10.11
N THR A 95 9.72 7.08 11.40
CA THR A 95 8.70 6.66 12.36
C THR A 95 7.37 7.33 12.08
N SER A 96 6.27 6.60 12.25
CA SER A 96 4.92 7.13 12.14
C SER A 96 4.59 8.12 13.26
N ALA A 97 3.68 9.07 12.99
CA ALA A 97 3.37 10.16 13.92
C ALA A 97 2.76 9.67 15.25
N ASN A 98 1.96 8.60 15.21
CA ASN A 98 1.23 8.06 16.36
C ASN A 98 1.73 6.69 16.82
N ASN A 99 2.99 6.33 16.53
CA ASN A 99 3.55 4.99 16.79
C ASN A 99 2.70 3.85 16.15
N SER A 100 2.01 4.18 15.07
CA SER A 100 1.18 3.29 14.24
C SER A 100 2.00 2.72 13.07
N TYR A 101 1.34 2.27 12.00
CA TYR A 101 2.01 1.81 10.79
C TYR A 101 2.41 2.99 9.89
N ARG A 102 3.41 2.79 9.04
CA ARG A 102 3.67 3.65 7.89
C ARG A 102 3.48 2.84 6.62
N ILE A 103 2.63 3.33 5.73
CA ILE A 103 2.06 2.50 4.67
C ILE A 103 2.35 3.10 3.29
N GLY A 104 2.94 2.29 2.42
CA GLY A 104 3.10 2.55 1.00
C GLY A 104 2.07 1.79 0.19
N ILE A 105 1.49 2.42 -0.82
CA ILE A 105 0.67 1.75 -1.83
C ILE A 105 1.28 2.07 -3.19
N VAL A 106 1.61 1.05 -3.97
CA VAL A 106 2.07 1.21 -5.35
C VAL A 106 1.04 0.65 -6.30
N ASP A 107 0.19 1.53 -6.83
CA ASP A 107 -0.85 1.14 -7.78
C ASP A 107 -0.27 1.04 -9.20
N GLY A 108 -0.36 -0.16 -9.78
CA GLY A 108 0.16 -0.43 -11.11
C GLY A 108 1.65 -0.78 -11.13
N VAL A 109 2.11 -1.66 -10.22
CA VAL A 109 3.49 -2.16 -10.19
C VAL A 109 3.97 -2.75 -11.52
N GLU A 110 3.06 -3.23 -12.37
CA GLU A 110 3.35 -3.69 -13.73
C GLU A 110 3.88 -2.59 -14.67
N TYR A 111 3.73 -1.32 -14.28
CA TYR A 111 4.24 -0.16 -15.00
C TYR A 111 5.62 0.30 -14.52
N MET A 112 6.24 -0.42 -13.59
CA MET A 112 7.62 -0.14 -13.17
C MET A 112 8.61 -0.43 -14.28
N ASN A 113 9.60 0.46 -14.42
CA ASN A 113 10.81 0.09 -15.13
C ASN A 113 11.71 -0.83 -14.26
N TYR A 114 12.70 -1.49 -14.88
CA TYR A 114 13.61 -2.40 -14.16
C TYR A 114 14.30 -1.74 -12.96
N SER A 115 14.69 -0.47 -13.09
CA SER A 115 15.35 0.28 -12.01
C SER A 115 14.43 0.51 -10.82
N ALA A 116 13.14 0.81 -11.07
CA ALA A 116 12.12 0.97 -10.04
C ALA A 116 11.82 -0.36 -9.33
N ALA A 117 11.70 -1.46 -10.09
CA ALA A 117 11.52 -2.80 -9.52
C ALA A 117 12.70 -3.20 -8.61
N ASN A 118 13.94 -2.97 -9.05
CA ASN A 118 15.14 -3.23 -8.24
C ASN A 118 15.23 -2.35 -7.00
N ALA A 119 14.78 -1.10 -7.07
CA ALA A 119 14.69 -0.25 -5.89
C ALA A 119 13.65 -0.78 -4.89
N LEU A 120 12.49 -1.25 -5.39
CA LEU A 120 11.46 -1.85 -4.54
C LEU A 120 11.97 -3.11 -3.82
N LEU A 121 12.77 -3.96 -4.49
CA LEU A 121 13.36 -5.15 -3.88
C LEU A 121 14.17 -4.81 -2.61
N LYS A 122 14.93 -3.72 -2.62
CA LYS A 122 15.70 -3.28 -1.43
C LYS A 122 14.79 -3.00 -0.23
N ILE A 123 13.62 -2.40 -0.48
CA ILE A 123 12.64 -2.11 0.57
C ILE A 123 12.04 -3.41 1.12
N LEU A 124 11.83 -4.42 0.26
CA LEU A 124 11.29 -5.72 0.64
C LEU A 124 12.31 -6.58 1.41
N GLU A 125 13.60 -6.47 1.08
CA GLU A 125 14.69 -7.17 1.75
C GLU A 125 14.96 -6.61 3.15
N GLU A 126 14.89 -5.29 3.31
CA GLU A 126 15.14 -4.59 4.59
C GLU A 126 13.97 -3.65 4.96
N PRO A 127 12.80 -4.20 5.37
CA PRO A 127 11.65 -3.38 5.68
C PRO A 127 11.85 -2.56 6.97
N GLY A 128 11.40 -1.31 6.96
CA GLY A 128 11.37 -0.46 8.16
C GLY A 128 10.42 -1.02 9.24
N ASN A 129 10.62 -0.59 10.49
CA ASN A 129 9.77 -1.00 11.61
C ASN A 129 8.31 -0.56 11.41
N LYS A 130 7.35 -1.48 11.58
CA LYS A 130 5.91 -1.23 11.37
C LYS A 130 5.60 -0.60 10.00
N THR A 131 6.31 -1.02 8.95
CA THR A 131 6.00 -0.63 7.58
C THR A 131 5.14 -1.67 6.88
N ILE A 132 4.26 -1.23 5.99
CA ILE A 132 3.49 -2.12 5.10
C ILE A 132 3.50 -1.54 3.68
N ILE A 133 3.70 -2.40 2.70
CA ILE A 133 3.59 -2.07 1.28
C ILE A 133 2.47 -2.88 0.65
N PHE A 134 1.62 -2.21 -0.14
CA PHE A 134 0.59 -2.81 -0.99
C PHE A 134 0.88 -2.57 -2.47
#